data_AF-A0AAU2ANU3-F1
#
_entry.id   AF-A0AAU2ANU3-F1
#
_cell.length_a   1.000
_cell.length_b   1.000
_cell.length_c   1.000
_cell.angle_alpha   90.00
_cell.angle_beta   90.00
_cell.angle_gamma   90.00
#
_symmetry.space_group_name_H-M   'P 1'
#
loop_
_entity.id
_entity.type
_entity.pdbx_description
1 polymer ?
#
loop_
_entity_poly.entity_id
_entity_poly.type
_entity_poly.pdbx_seq_one_letter_code
_entity_poly.pdbx_strand_id
1 'polypeptide(L)'
;MSRHDVAAYPDTEDTGVPATPAATPRFSPRTRTTALTLLCFAVCLGIAAQQWTTLQLGGFDLGIFDQGVRGYAHFGLPVSSLKSFHHEFPPGFSLLGDHFSPVIALMAPLYWLWDDPRSLLLGQALCFAAGVPLIRRVADRCFADADPRTARRAADLAGLAYGLGWPLLVASRGGFHEVAFAVPLTLLMLERGMARRYGTAALAGLLLCCTKEDMGLAVGAYGLVLLLRARRDEDRRRRRQTARWGAGLLLGGPLAAAAAIGWLIPAMGGVPGYYWNYQSLGEDGGSAVSNVLGDPTVLFSTLFDAPLKPLLLLWIFGTLFLLPLRSATVLCAVPLLAERVLSSNPNHWSIARHYDAFLWPILLVAALEVLGRCHACALTRRLGVAAAAVTAAAALPLGAANLFVPAYWEAKPSGAALLRGAGQIPDGATVEADNQAAPRLSARTDVVLVDEKPRGREYVLIRSDKRAFPFRTDREQAARIELLLAHGYRQIWAEDGVVLLHRESSEPVPGEHVPGPGSTPYQDEVPSDVGHNLFRG
;
A
#
# COMPACT_ATOMS: atom_id res chain seq x y z
N MET A 1 -13.56 73.24 -63.29
CA MET A 1 -13.00 72.47 -64.42
C MET A 1 -11.53 72.19 -64.12
N SER A 2 -11.10 70.94 -64.36
CA SER A 2 -9.72 70.50 -64.63
C SER A 2 -8.73 70.23 -63.47
N ARG A 3 -8.39 68.93 -63.37
CA ARG A 3 -7.08 68.23 -63.33
C ARG A 3 -6.08 68.39 -62.16
N HIS A 4 -5.70 67.18 -61.72
CA HIS A 4 -4.55 66.68 -60.96
C HIS A 4 -3.21 67.43 -61.09
N ASP A 5 -2.49 67.49 -59.96
CA ASP A 5 -1.17 66.86 -59.80
C ASP A 5 -0.85 66.63 -58.30
N VAL A 6 -0.10 65.55 -58.01
CA VAL A 6 0.32 65.08 -56.68
C VAL A 6 1.83 64.79 -56.67
N ALA A 7 2.56 65.30 -55.68
CA ALA A 7 3.77 64.77 -55.00
C ALA A 7 4.41 65.93 -54.19
N ALA A 8 5.07 65.81 -53.03
CA ALA A 8 5.82 64.72 -52.41
C ALA A 8 5.95 64.88 -50.88
N TYR A 9 6.25 63.79 -50.17
CA TYR A 9 6.94 63.75 -48.87
C TYR A 9 7.78 62.47 -48.78
N PRO A 10 8.85 62.44 -47.99
CA PRO A 10 8.98 61.31 -47.07
C PRO A 10 9.36 61.73 -45.65
N ASP A 11 8.55 61.24 -44.71
CA ASP A 11 8.79 61.21 -43.27
C ASP A 11 9.69 60.03 -42.89
N THR A 12 10.46 60.24 -41.82
CA THR A 12 11.21 59.23 -41.07
C THR A 12 10.28 58.28 -40.32
N GLU A 13 10.32 56.98 -40.60
CA GLU A 13 9.71 55.96 -39.74
C GLU A 13 10.72 54.89 -39.29
N ASP A 14 10.75 54.76 -37.97
CA ASP A 14 11.43 53.80 -37.11
C ASP A 14 10.90 52.37 -37.37
N THR A 15 11.75 51.46 -37.85
CA THR A 15 11.39 50.05 -38.06
C THR A 15 11.81 49.21 -36.87
N GLY A 16 10.99 49.24 -35.82
CA GLY A 16 11.05 48.30 -34.71
C GLY A 16 10.78 46.87 -35.18
N VAL A 17 11.84 46.05 -35.24
CA VAL A 17 11.72 44.60 -35.38
C VAL A 17 11.16 44.03 -34.07
N PRO A 18 10.01 43.32 -34.05
CA PRO A 18 9.54 42.68 -32.84
C PRO A 18 10.50 41.54 -32.48
N ALA A 19 11.15 41.66 -31.31
CA ALA A 19 11.94 40.59 -30.73
C ALA A 19 11.05 39.34 -30.59
N THR A 20 11.43 38.27 -31.28
CA THR A 20 10.79 36.96 -31.15
C THR A 20 10.95 36.52 -29.68
N PRO A 21 9.87 36.21 -28.95
CA PRO A 21 10.01 35.82 -27.56
C PRO A 21 10.86 34.56 -27.49
N ALA A 22 11.97 34.64 -26.75
CA ALA A 22 12.88 33.52 -26.52
C ALA A 22 12.07 32.28 -26.14
N ALA A 23 12.15 31.24 -26.97
CA ALA A 23 11.42 30.01 -26.74
C ALA A 23 11.89 29.42 -25.41
N THR A 24 11.03 29.44 -24.39
CA THR A 24 11.28 28.76 -23.12
C THR A 24 11.68 27.31 -23.40
N PRO A 25 12.76 26.79 -22.79
CA PRO A 25 13.22 25.44 -23.07
C PRO A 25 12.11 24.45 -22.75
N ARG A 26 11.57 23.79 -23.79
CA ARG A 26 10.50 22.79 -23.63
C ARG A 26 11.13 21.44 -23.33
N PHE A 27 11.09 21.02 -22.06
CA PHE A 27 11.50 19.67 -21.67
C PHE A 27 10.77 18.59 -22.50
N SER A 28 11.52 17.60 -22.96
CA SER A 28 10.99 16.46 -23.72
C SER A 28 10.00 15.64 -22.88
N PRO A 29 9.05 14.90 -23.50
CA PRO A 29 8.13 14.02 -22.78
C PRO A 29 8.84 12.97 -21.92
N ARG A 30 10.01 12.48 -22.38
CA ARG A 30 10.85 11.54 -21.63
C ARG A 30 11.42 12.20 -20.38
N THR A 31 12.02 13.38 -20.52
CA THR A 31 12.57 14.16 -19.40
C THR A 31 11.52 14.44 -18.33
N ARG A 32 10.30 14.84 -18.72
CA ARG A 32 9.17 15.06 -17.79
C ARG A 32 8.77 13.79 -17.06
N THR A 33 8.68 12.67 -17.79
CA THR A 33 8.34 11.38 -17.21
C THR A 33 9.38 10.96 -16.19
N THR A 34 10.67 11.03 -16.53
CA THR A 34 11.77 10.72 -15.63
C THR A 34 11.76 11.62 -14.40
N ALA A 35 11.57 12.94 -14.57
CA ALA A 35 11.52 13.88 -13.45
C ALA A 35 10.38 13.56 -12.47
N LEU A 36 9.18 13.24 -12.98
CA LEU A 36 8.04 12.86 -12.14
C LEU A 36 8.22 11.49 -11.47
N THR A 37 8.85 10.53 -12.16
CA THR A 37 9.22 9.24 -11.59
C THR A 37 10.22 9.41 -10.45
N LEU A 38 11.28 10.21 -10.64
CA LEU A 38 12.26 10.50 -9.61
C LEU A 38 11.64 11.28 -8.43
N LEU A 39 10.72 12.20 -8.70
CA LEU A 39 9.99 12.91 -7.65
C LEU A 39 9.15 11.95 -6.80
N CYS A 40 8.35 11.07 -7.44
CA CYS A 40 7.56 10.07 -6.73
C CYS A 40 8.45 9.15 -5.89
N PHE A 41 9.53 8.64 -6.48
CA PHE A 41 10.52 7.83 -5.79
C PHE A 41 11.10 8.55 -4.56
N ALA A 42 11.61 9.77 -4.74
CA ALA A 42 12.26 10.54 -3.69
C ALA A 42 11.29 10.87 -2.54
N VAL A 43 10.03 11.21 -2.83
CA VAL A 43 9.03 11.50 -1.80
C VAL A 43 8.63 10.24 -1.04
N CYS A 44 8.34 9.14 -1.73
CA CYS A 44 7.95 7.87 -1.07
C CYS A 44 9.11 7.32 -0.22
N LEU A 45 10.33 7.30 -0.78
CA LEU A 45 11.51 6.87 -0.05
C LEU A 45 11.84 7.80 1.11
N GLY A 46 11.71 9.11 0.92
CA GLY A 46 11.93 10.10 1.98
C GLY A 46 10.99 9.90 3.17
N ILE A 47 9.71 9.60 2.91
CA ILE A 47 8.74 9.29 3.97
C ILE A 47 9.11 7.99 4.69
N ALA A 48 9.40 6.93 3.93
CA ALA A 48 9.80 5.66 4.52
C ALA A 48 11.09 5.79 5.35
N ALA A 49 12.07 6.54 4.86
CA ALA A 49 13.31 6.83 5.57
C ALA A 49 13.05 7.64 6.85
N GLN A 50 12.16 8.63 6.80
CA GLN A 50 11.77 9.41 7.97
C GLN A 50 11.07 8.54 9.04
N GLN A 51 10.20 7.61 8.65
CA GLN A 51 9.62 6.64 9.60
C GLN A 51 10.67 5.67 10.16
N TRP A 52 11.63 5.27 9.34
CA TRP A 52 12.76 4.44 9.79
C TRP A 52 13.62 5.18 10.81
N THR A 53 14.04 6.42 10.56
CA THR A 53 14.91 7.19 11.48
C THR A 53 14.21 7.52 12.79
N THR A 54 12.88 7.70 12.77
CA THR A 54 12.07 8.02 13.95
C THR A 54 11.51 6.80 14.70
N LEU A 55 11.93 5.59 14.33
CA LEU A 55 11.48 4.30 14.90
C LEU A 55 9.96 4.19 14.96
N GLN A 56 9.31 4.40 13.80
CA GLN A 56 7.88 4.18 13.62
C GLN A 56 7.58 2.89 12.83
N LEU A 57 8.59 2.31 12.17
CA LEU A 57 8.48 1.05 11.44
C LEU A 57 8.80 -0.11 12.38
N GLY A 58 7.80 -0.95 12.64
CA GLY A 58 7.89 -2.06 13.59
C GLY A 58 8.14 -3.43 12.97
N GLY A 59 8.38 -4.41 13.83
CA GLY A 59 8.55 -5.82 13.53
C GLY A 59 7.30 -6.45 12.93
N PHE A 60 6.12 -6.11 13.43
CA PHE A 60 4.83 -6.66 12.99
C PHE A 60 4.48 -6.35 11.52
N ASP A 61 5.08 -5.32 10.92
CA ASP A 61 4.97 -5.04 9.49
C ASP A 61 6.32 -5.32 8.82
N LEU A 62 7.24 -4.36 8.88
CA LEU A 62 8.51 -4.40 8.16
C LEU A 62 9.37 -5.62 8.54
N GLY A 63 9.39 -6.01 9.81
CA GLY A 63 10.19 -7.15 10.27
C GLY A 63 9.67 -8.50 9.76
N ILE A 64 8.35 -8.68 9.66
CA ILE A 64 7.75 -9.90 9.11
C ILE A 64 8.16 -10.07 7.64
N PHE A 65 8.02 -9.01 6.83
CA PHE A 65 8.43 -9.06 5.43
C PHE A 65 9.95 -9.16 5.24
N ASP A 66 10.75 -8.54 6.12
CA ASP A 66 12.21 -8.70 6.11
C ASP A 66 12.63 -10.15 6.29
N GLN A 67 12.12 -10.83 7.33
CA GLN A 67 12.40 -12.25 7.54
C GLN A 67 11.92 -13.10 6.36
N GLY A 68 10.72 -12.82 5.83
CA GLY A 68 10.15 -13.53 4.69
C GLY A 68 10.98 -13.41 3.39
N VAL A 69 11.37 -12.19 3.02
CA VAL A 69 12.17 -11.93 1.81
C VAL A 69 13.60 -12.47 1.99
N ARG A 70 14.18 -12.37 3.19
CA ARG A 70 15.48 -12.97 3.50
C ARG A 70 15.48 -14.49 3.34
N GLY A 71 14.37 -15.15 3.69
CA GLY A 71 14.13 -16.56 3.39
C GLY A 71 14.24 -16.86 1.90
N TYR A 72 13.52 -16.11 1.05
CA TYR A 72 13.63 -16.25 -0.41
C TYR A 72 15.02 -15.94 -0.96
N ALA A 73 15.71 -14.93 -0.43
CA ALA A 73 17.07 -14.57 -0.84
C ALA A 73 18.07 -15.71 -0.62
N HIS A 74 17.79 -16.61 0.33
CA HIS A 74 18.57 -17.82 0.62
C HIS A 74 17.89 -19.10 0.12
N PHE A 75 17.00 -18.99 -0.88
CA PHE A 75 16.29 -20.10 -1.53
C PHE A 75 15.39 -20.94 -0.59
N GLY A 76 14.95 -20.35 0.53
CA GLY A 76 13.98 -20.93 1.46
C GLY A 76 12.56 -20.43 1.22
N LEU A 77 11.62 -21.00 1.99
CA LEU A 77 10.26 -20.46 2.11
C LEU A 77 10.28 -19.15 2.92
N PRO A 78 9.29 -18.26 2.71
CA PRO A 78 9.20 -17.02 3.49
C PRO A 78 8.66 -17.34 4.88
N VAL A 79 9.54 -17.53 5.85
CA VAL A 79 9.18 -17.78 7.25
C VAL A 79 9.47 -16.54 8.10
N SER A 80 8.72 -16.35 9.17
CA SER A 80 8.94 -15.22 10.09
C SER A 80 8.73 -15.64 11.53
N SER A 81 9.81 -15.64 12.32
CA SER A 81 9.73 -15.88 13.77
C SER A 81 8.89 -14.81 14.47
N LEU A 82 8.93 -13.56 13.97
CA LEU A 82 8.10 -12.46 14.49
C LEU A 82 6.60 -12.79 14.38
N LYS A 83 6.17 -13.31 13.22
CA LYS A 83 4.79 -13.76 12.99
C LYS A 83 4.47 -15.01 13.82
N SER A 84 5.30 -16.05 13.70
CA SER A 84 4.98 -17.37 14.22
C SER A 84 4.91 -17.41 15.73
N PHE A 85 5.83 -16.75 16.43
CA PHE A 85 5.80 -16.71 17.89
C PHE A 85 4.61 -15.93 18.40
N HIS A 86 4.39 -14.75 17.85
CA HIS A 86 3.37 -13.84 18.35
C HIS A 86 1.95 -14.37 18.14
N HIS A 87 1.65 -14.93 16.96
CA HIS A 87 0.33 -15.49 16.65
C HIS A 87 0.23 -17.00 16.88
N GLU A 88 1.24 -17.63 17.51
CA GLU A 88 1.26 -19.07 17.83
C GLU A 88 1.11 -19.99 16.61
N PHE A 89 1.62 -19.56 15.46
CA PHE A 89 1.75 -20.46 14.33
C PHE A 89 2.82 -21.52 14.60
N PRO A 90 2.60 -22.78 14.15
CA PRO A 90 3.59 -23.83 14.29
C PRO A 90 4.96 -23.46 13.69
N PRO A 91 6.05 -24.06 14.19
CA PRO A 91 7.38 -23.88 13.63
C PRO A 91 7.42 -24.16 12.12
N GLY A 92 8.09 -23.28 11.36
CA GLY A 92 8.19 -23.40 9.90
C GLY A 92 6.97 -22.93 9.13
N PHE A 93 5.98 -22.30 9.79
CA PHE A 93 4.87 -21.63 9.12
C PHE A 93 5.37 -20.65 8.06
N SER A 94 4.82 -20.79 6.85
CA SER A 94 5.14 -19.91 5.72
C SER A 94 4.17 -18.74 5.70
N LEU A 95 4.69 -17.54 5.44
CA LEU A 95 3.88 -16.34 5.20
C LEU A 95 2.93 -16.50 4.00
N LEU A 96 3.17 -17.46 3.10
CA LEU A 96 2.21 -17.81 2.04
C LEU A 96 0.92 -18.45 2.58
N GLY A 97 0.97 -19.02 3.79
CA GLY A 97 -0.21 -19.48 4.54
C GLY A 97 -0.88 -18.35 5.35
N ASP A 98 -0.26 -17.16 5.39
CA ASP A 98 -0.86 -15.97 6.00
C ASP A 98 -1.61 -15.16 4.94
N HIS A 99 -0.88 -14.76 3.89
CA HIS A 99 -1.42 -14.15 2.67
C HIS A 99 -0.73 -14.77 1.46
N PHE A 100 -1.49 -15.09 0.40
CA PHE A 100 -0.92 -15.67 -0.80
C PHE A 100 -0.19 -14.60 -1.62
N SER A 101 1.07 -14.36 -1.27
CA SER A 101 1.92 -13.30 -1.81
C SER A 101 3.26 -13.76 -2.42
N PRO A 102 3.31 -14.79 -3.30
CA PRO A 102 4.58 -15.22 -3.92
C PRO A 102 5.38 -14.11 -4.62
N VAL A 103 4.72 -13.02 -5.05
CA VAL A 103 5.38 -11.89 -5.71
C VAL A 103 6.51 -11.26 -4.89
N ILE A 104 6.47 -11.38 -3.55
CA ILE A 104 7.50 -10.78 -2.69
C ILE A 104 8.88 -11.40 -2.91
N ALA A 105 8.95 -12.60 -3.50
CA ALA A 105 10.22 -13.21 -3.94
C ALA A 105 10.98 -12.31 -4.94
N LEU A 106 10.30 -11.42 -5.67
CA LEU A 106 10.94 -10.45 -6.55
C LEU A 106 11.77 -9.38 -5.80
N MET A 107 11.64 -9.27 -4.48
CA MET A 107 12.50 -8.42 -3.65
C MET A 107 13.82 -9.09 -3.26
N ALA A 108 13.93 -10.41 -3.40
CA ALA A 108 15.13 -11.17 -3.01
C ALA A 108 16.45 -10.65 -3.62
N PRO A 109 16.50 -10.22 -4.90
CA PRO A 109 17.74 -9.67 -5.47
C PRO A 109 18.25 -8.41 -4.76
N LEU A 110 17.38 -7.64 -4.09
CA LEU A 110 17.83 -6.48 -3.30
C LEU A 110 18.64 -6.92 -2.07
N TYR A 111 18.32 -8.08 -1.50
CA TYR A 111 19.01 -8.61 -0.31
C TYR A 111 20.40 -9.16 -0.66
N TRP A 112 20.61 -9.62 -1.90
CA TRP A 112 21.95 -9.99 -2.38
C TRP A 112 22.88 -8.77 -2.52
N LEU A 113 22.32 -7.58 -2.73
CA LEU A 113 23.06 -6.32 -2.77
C LEU A 113 23.24 -5.73 -1.38
N TRP A 114 22.16 -5.76 -0.58
CA TRP A 114 22.12 -5.19 0.75
C TRP A 114 21.09 -5.92 1.62
N ASP A 115 21.59 -6.80 2.50
CA ASP A 115 20.80 -7.68 3.36
C ASP A 115 20.23 -6.96 4.60
N ASP A 116 19.42 -5.94 4.38
CA ASP A 116 18.90 -5.01 5.38
C ASP A 116 17.40 -4.69 5.12
N PRO A 117 16.55 -4.57 6.16
CA PRO A 117 15.14 -4.25 5.99
C PRO A 117 14.88 -2.97 5.17
N ARG A 118 15.79 -1.99 5.20
CA ARG A 118 15.69 -0.76 4.40
C ARG A 118 15.68 -1.03 2.89
N SER A 119 16.23 -2.15 2.43
CA SER A 119 16.13 -2.59 1.04
C SER A 119 14.67 -2.76 0.60
N LEU A 120 13.77 -3.14 1.50
CA LEU A 120 12.33 -3.23 1.20
C LEU A 120 11.69 -1.85 1.05
N LEU A 121 12.11 -0.86 1.84
CA LEU A 121 11.63 0.52 1.71
C LEU A 121 12.01 1.09 0.34
N LEU A 122 13.25 0.79 -0.11
CA LEU A 122 13.72 1.10 -1.46
C LEU A 122 12.87 0.39 -2.52
N GLY A 123 12.64 -0.92 -2.36
CA GLY A 123 11.83 -1.74 -3.27
C GLY A 123 10.41 -1.22 -3.45
N GLN A 124 9.72 -0.88 -2.36
CA GLN A 124 8.37 -0.30 -2.41
C GLN A 124 8.37 1.06 -3.12
N ALA A 125 9.32 1.94 -2.82
CA ALA A 125 9.42 3.24 -3.48
C ALA A 125 9.66 3.09 -4.99
N LEU A 126 10.45 2.11 -5.42
CA LEU A 126 10.65 1.77 -6.83
C LEU A 126 9.35 1.26 -7.49
N CYS A 127 8.61 0.37 -6.83
CA CYS A 127 7.32 -0.11 -7.31
C CYS A 127 6.32 1.03 -7.52
N PHE A 128 6.19 1.94 -6.54
CA PHE A 128 5.32 3.11 -6.67
C PHE A 128 5.78 4.04 -7.80
N ALA A 129 7.07 4.35 -7.89
CA ALA A 129 7.61 5.19 -8.96
C ALA A 129 7.42 4.59 -10.36
N ALA A 130 7.45 3.26 -10.49
CA ALA A 130 7.21 2.56 -11.75
C ALA A 130 5.79 2.75 -12.30
N GLY A 131 4.82 3.16 -11.48
CA GLY A 131 3.47 3.51 -11.93
C GLY A 131 3.37 4.86 -12.64
N VAL A 132 4.30 5.80 -12.40
CA VAL A 132 4.30 7.13 -13.04
C VAL A 132 4.32 7.05 -14.58
N PRO A 133 5.22 6.29 -15.24
CA PRO A 133 5.18 6.18 -16.70
C PRO A 133 3.90 5.50 -17.19
N LEU A 134 3.29 4.61 -16.41
CA LEU A 134 2.06 3.90 -16.81
C LEU A 134 0.85 4.84 -16.78
N ILE A 135 0.67 5.60 -15.70
CA ILE A 135 -0.46 6.54 -15.59
C ILE A 135 -0.35 7.69 -16.62
N ARG A 136 0.87 8.12 -16.96
CA ARG A 136 1.10 9.09 -18.04
C ARG A 136 0.67 8.53 -19.40
N ARG A 137 1.01 7.28 -19.70
CA ARG A 137 0.56 6.59 -20.93
C ARG A 137 -0.95 6.39 -20.98
N VAL A 138 -1.60 6.17 -19.83
CA VAL A 138 -3.07 6.14 -19.73
C VAL A 138 -3.63 7.52 -20.10
N ALA A 139 -3.11 8.59 -19.49
CA ALA A 139 -3.55 9.94 -19.80
C ALA A 139 -3.37 10.28 -21.30
N ASP A 140 -2.22 9.93 -21.89
CA ASP A 140 -1.97 10.12 -23.32
C ASP A 140 -3.02 9.41 -24.20
N ARG A 141 -3.50 8.23 -23.79
CA ARG A 141 -4.58 7.50 -24.50
C ARG A 141 -5.95 8.13 -24.30
N CYS A 142 -6.28 8.51 -23.06
CA CYS A 142 -7.57 9.12 -22.74
C CYS A 142 -7.75 10.48 -23.43
N PHE A 143 -6.66 11.20 -23.70
CA PHE A 143 -6.65 12.52 -24.31
C PHE A 143 -6.10 12.51 -25.75
N ALA A 144 -6.14 11.37 -26.45
CA ALA A 144 -5.61 11.24 -27.80
C ALA A 144 -6.28 12.20 -28.82
N ASP A 145 -7.56 12.51 -28.61
CA ASP A 145 -8.34 13.42 -29.46
C ASP A 145 -8.21 14.90 -29.05
N ALA A 146 -7.50 15.19 -27.95
CA ALA A 146 -7.30 16.55 -27.46
C ALA A 146 -6.19 17.28 -28.21
N ASP A 147 -6.18 18.61 -28.14
CA ASP A 147 -5.03 19.37 -28.63
C ASP A 147 -3.74 18.98 -27.87
N PRO A 148 -2.56 19.06 -28.52
CA PRO A 148 -1.31 18.59 -27.91
C PRO A 148 -0.91 19.27 -26.59
N ARG A 149 -1.42 20.48 -26.32
CA ARG A 149 -1.14 21.17 -25.04
C ARG A 149 -2.01 20.59 -23.93
N THR A 150 -3.28 20.34 -24.20
CA THR A 150 -4.20 19.71 -23.25
C THR A 150 -3.77 18.28 -22.92
N ALA A 151 -3.47 17.46 -23.93
CA ALA A 151 -2.99 16.09 -23.71
C ALA A 151 -1.73 16.05 -22.84
N ARG A 152 -0.74 16.91 -23.14
CA ARG A 152 0.49 17.02 -22.34
C ARG A 152 0.22 17.45 -20.89
N ARG A 153 -0.63 18.46 -20.69
CA ARG A 153 -1.01 18.91 -19.34
C ARG A 153 -1.73 17.82 -18.57
N ALA A 154 -2.62 17.07 -19.21
CA ALA A 154 -3.30 15.94 -18.60
C ALA A 154 -2.31 14.85 -18.16
N ALA A 155 -1.33 14.50 -19.00
CA ALA A 155 -0.29 13.54 -18.62
C ALA A 155 0.59 14.04 -17.47
N ASP A 156 0.98 15.32 -17.47
CA ASP A 156 1.77 15.92 -16.38
C ASP A 156 0.97 15.96 -15.06
N LEU A 157 -0.29 16.40 -15.09
CA LEU A 157 -1.17 16.38 -13.92
C LEU A 157 -1.48 14.98 -13.42
N ALA A 158 -1.68 14.00 -14.33
CA ALA A 158 -1.89 12.61 -13.96
C ALA A 158 -0.65 12.03 -13.24
N GLY A 159 0.54 12.32 -13.75
CA GLY A 159 1.79 11.91 -13.11
C GLY A 159 2.00 12.55 -11.74
N LEU A 160 1.66 13.84 -11.58
CA LEU A 160 1.71 14.53 -10.29
C LEU A 160 0.68 14.00 -9.30
N ALA A 161 -0.60 13.89 -9.70
CA ALA A 161 -1.67 13.40 -8.84
C ALA A 161 -1.42 11.94 -8.41
N TYR A 162 -0.90 11.10 -9.30
CA TYR A 162 -0.47 9.76 -8.94
C TYR A 162 0.73 9.78 -7.98
N GLY A 163 1.84 10.40 -8.39
CA GLY A 163 3.13 10.29 -7.71
C GLY A 163 3.20 11.02 -6.37
N LEU A 164 2.37 12.04 -6.17
CA LEU A 164 2.17 12.75 -4.91
C LEU A 164 0.82 12.42 -4.27
N GLY A 165 0.17 11.33 -4.70
CA GLY A 165 -1.13 10.93 -4.19
C GLY A 165 -1.04 10.46 -2.75
N TRP A 166 -1.87 11.02 -1.87
CA TRP A 166 -1.89 10.66 -0.45
C TRP A 166 -1.93 9.14 -0.16
N PRO A 167 -2.57 8.26 -0.97
CA PRO A 167 -2.56 6.83 -0.68
C PRO A 167 -1.17 6.20 -0.70
N LEU A 168 -0.30 6.63 -1.63
CA LEU A 168 1.08 6.12 -1.74
C LEU A 168 1.95 6.64 -0.59
N LEU A 169 1.70 7.87 -0.15
CA LEU A 169 2.41 8.50 0.96
C LEU A 169 2.03 7.83 2.28
N VAL A 170 0.74 7.55 2.51
CA VAL A 170 0.28 6.79 3.67
C VAL A 170 0.87 5.38 3.67
N ALA A 171 0.83 4.66 2.55
CA ALA A 171 1.45 3.34 2.46
C ALA A 171 2.96 3.37 2.76
N SER A 172 3.66 4.40 2.26
CA SER A 172 5.10 4.59 2.55
C SER A 172 5.39 4.85 4.04
N ARG A 173 4.39 5.25 4.84
CA ARG A 173 4.54 5.40 6.29
C ARG A 173 4.48 4.09 7.05
N GLY A 174 3.83 3.06 6.49
CA GLY A 174 3.61 1.78 7.15
C GLY A 174 4.76 0.77 7.03
N GLY A 175 5.80 1.10 6.25
CA GLY A 175 6.84 0.14 5.89
C GLY A 175 6.53 -0.55 4.57
N PHE A 176 6.98 -1.78 4.40
CA PHE A 176 6.78 -2.56 3.18
C PHE A 176 5.59 -3.51 3.34
N HIS A 177 4.74 -3.58 2.31
CA HIS A 177 3.68 -4.59 2.17
C HIS A 177 3.68 -5.13 0.74
N GLU A 178 3.23 -6.38 0.55
CA GLU A 178 3.13 -7.05 -0.75
C GLU A 178 2.31 -6.23 -1.78
N VAL A 179 1.32 -5.48 -1.29
CA VAL A 179 0.47 -4.60 -2.12
C VAL A 179 1.24 -3.50 -2.84
N ALA A 180 2.50 -3.25 -2.48
CA ALA A 180 3.41 -2.39 -3.24
C ALA A 180 3.48 -2.78 -4.72
N PHE A 181 3.46 -4.08 -5.02
CA PHE A 181 3.44 -4.60 -6.39
C PHE A 181 2.09 -4.41 -7.08
N ALA A 182 0.99 -4.44 -6.33
CA ALA A 182 -0.35 -4.31 -6.90
C ALA A 182 -0.54 -2.94 -7.58
N VAL A 183 0.11 -1.89 -7.09
CA VAL A 183 0.01 -0.53 -7.63
C VAL A 183 0.46 -0.44 -9.11
N PRO A 184 1.73 -0.73 -9.47
CA PRO A 184 2.17 -0.70 -10.85
C PRO A 184 1.55 -1.82 -11.70
N LEU A 185 1.30 -3.00 -11.14
CA LEU A 185 0.70 -4.12 -11.90
C LEU A 185 -0.74 -3.81 -12.32
N THR A 186 -1.53 -3.16 -11.46
CA THR A 186 -2.89 -2.68 -11.81
C THR A 186 -2.84 -1.67 -12.94
N LEU A 187 -1.96 -0.66 -12.85
CA LEU A 187 -1.79 0.30 -13.94
C LEU A 187 -1.34 -0.37 -15.24
N LEU A 188 -0.45 -1.36 -15.16
CA LEU A 188 0.03 -2.10 -16.32
C LEU A 188 -1.11 -2.90 -16.96
N MET A 189 -1.91 -3.61 -16.16
CA MET A 189 -3.07 -4.37 -16.63
C MET A 189 -4.05 -3.44 -17.37
N LEU A 190 -4.45 -2.34 -16.73
CA LEU A 190 -5.41 -1.39 -17.28
C LEU A 190 -4.89 -0.75 -18.57
N GLU A 191 -3.65 -0.25 -18.57
CA GLU A 191 -3.07 0.45 -19.71
C GLU A 191 -2.78 -0.50 -20.88
N ARG A 192 -2.32 -1.73 -20.62
CA ARG A 192 -2.12 -2.74 -21.69
C ARG A 192 -3.43 -3.20 -22.29
N GLY A 193 -4.50 -3.33 -21.50
CA GLY A 193 -5.82 -3.63 -22.04
C GLY A 193 -6.43 -2.48 -22.85
N MET A 194 -6.19 -1.21 -22.47
CA MET A 194 -6.49 -0.06 -23.33
C MET A 194 -5.71 -0.10 -24.65
N ALA A 195 -4.45 -0.52 -24.60
CA ALA A 195 -3.60 -0.72 -25.78
C ALA A 195 -3.94 -2.01 -26.57
N ARG A 196 -4.98 -2.75 -26.18
CA ARG A 196 -5.36 -4.07 -26.74
C ARG A 196 -4.22 -5.12 -26.73
N ARG A 197 -3.23 -4.95 -25.84
CA ARG A 197 -2.14 -5.91 -25.60
C ARG A 197 -2.53 -6.90 -24.51
N TYR A 198 -3.56 -7.69 -24.78
CA TYR A 198 -4.21 -8.50 -23.75
C TYR A 198 -3.33 -9.57 -23.11
N GLY A 199 -2.35 -10.12 -23.83
CA GLY A 199 -1.39 -11.06 -23.24
C GLY A 199 -0.59 -10.45 -22.09
N THR A 200 -0.09 -9.22 -22.25
CA THR A 200 0.59 -8.51 -21.17
C THR A 200 -0.37 -8.08 -20.06
N ALA A 201 -1.61 -7.71 -20.42
CA ALA A 201 -2.63 -7.41 -19.41
C ALA A 201 -2.97 -8.64 -18.55
N ALA A 202 -3.08 -9.82 -19.17
CA ALA A 202 -3.32 -11.08 -18.47
C ALA A 202 -2.13 -11.52 -17.62
N LEU A 203 -0.89 -11.32 -18.10
CA LEU A 203 0.30 -11.56 -17.27
C LEU A 203 0.33 -10.63 -16.04
N ALA A 204 0.00 -9.35 -16.21
CA ALA A 204 -0.13 -8.43 -15.08
C ALA A 204 -1.25 -8.87 -14.13
N GLY A 205 -2.38 -9.34 -14.65
CA GLY A 205 -3.47 -9.93 -13.85
C GLY A 205 -3.05 -11.18 -13.08
N LEU A 206 -2.26 -12.07 -13.70
CA LEU A 206 -1.71 -13.24 -13.03
C LEU A 206 -0.77 -12.84 -11.88
N LEU A 207 0.13 -11.88 -12.12
CA LEU A 207 1.03 -11.38 -11.07
C LEU A 207 0.27 -10.67 -9.95
N LEU A 208 -0.86 -10.01 -10.25
CA LEU A 208 -1.77 -9.48 -9.23
C LEU A 208 -2.35 -10.61 -8.36
N CYS A 209 -2.80 -11.72 -8.96
CA CYS A 209 -3.25 -12.89 -8.20
C CYS A 209 -2.13 -13.54 -7.36
N CYS A 210 -0.85 -13.33 -7.71
CA CYS A 210 0.30 -13.74 -6.91
C CYS A 210 0.76 -12.65 -5.92
N THR A 211 0.09 -11.49 -5.88
CA THR A 211 0.40 -10.40 -4.95
C THR A 211 -0.40 -10.55 -3.67
N LYS A 212 -1.71 -10.75 -3.79
CA LYS A 212 -2.63 -10.95 -2.69
C LYS A 212 -3.86 -11.70 -3.21
N GLU A 213 -4.42 -12.60 -2.41
CA GLU A 213 -5.48 -13.53 -2.81
C GLU A 213 -6.76 -12.84 -3.29
N ASP A 214 -7.11 -11.70 -2.72
CA ASP A 214 -8.27 -10.87 -3.06
C ASP A 214 -8.15 -10.15 -4.42
N MET A 215 -6.93 -9.92 -4.92
CA MET A 215 -6.68 -9.23 -6.19
C MET A 215 -7.27 -9.99 -7.39
N GLY A 216 -7.47 -11.30 -7.27
CA GLY A 216 -8.16 -12.09 -8.28
C GLY A 216 -9.59 -11.58 -8.56
N LEU A 217 -10.27 -11.02 -7.56
CA LEU A 217 -11.59 -10.41 -7.74
C LEU A 217 -11.50 -9.11 -8.56
N ALA A 218 -10.49 -8.28 -8.32
CA ALA A 218 -10.25 -7.07 -9.11
C ALA A 218 -9.89 -7.39 -10.57
N VAL A 219 -9.11 -8.45 -10.81
CA VAL A 219 -8.81 -8.97 -12.15
C VAL A 219 -10.09 -9.46 -12.84
N GLY A 220 -10.96 -10.17 -12.12
CA GLY A 220 -12.28 -10.58 -12.59
C GLY A 220 -13.15 -9.40 -13.00
N ALA A 221 -13.23 -8.39 -12.13
CA ALA A 221 -13.96 -7.15 -12.40
C ALA A 221 -13.40 -6.42 -13.64
N TYR A 222 -12.08 -6.42 -13.87
CA TYR A 222 -11.52 -5.89 -15.11
C TYR A 222 -11.93 -6.69 -16.35
N GLY A 223 -12.05 -8.02 -16.22
CA GLY A 223 -12.66 -8.87 -17.24
C GLY A 223 -14.07 -8.43 -17.64
N LEU A 224 -14.92 -8.09 -16.65
CA LEU A 224 -16.23 -7.50 -16.89
C LEU A 224 -16.13 -6.14 -17.60
N VAL A 225 -15.20 -5.28 -17.20
CA VAL A 225 -14.96 -3.98 -17.87
C VAL A 225 -14.60 -4.18 -19.35
N LEU A 226 -13.75 -5.16 -19.68
CA LEU A 226 -13.42 -5.48 -21.07
C LEU A 226 -14.64 -5.98 -21.85
N LEU A 227 -15.50 -6.81 -21.26
CA LEU A 227 -16.74 -7.27 -21.89
C LEU A 227 -17.71 -6.11 -22.16
N LEU A 228 -17.86 -5.17 -21.22
CA LEU A 228 -18.69 -3.98 -21.41
C LEU A 228 -18.15 -3.09 -22.54
N ARG A 229 -16.82 -2.96 -22.65
CA ARG A 229 -16.16 -2.23 -23.74
C ARG A 229 -16.33 -2.93 -25.09
N ALA A 230 -16.22 -4.26 -25.11
CA ALA A 230 -16.39 -5.05 -26.33
C ALA A 230 -17.78 -4.86 -26.96
N ARG A 231 -18.84 -4.68 -26.14
CA ARG A 231 -20.21 -4.43 -26.64
C ARG A 231 -20.32 -3.15 -27.47
N ARG A 232 -19.44 -2.18 -27.25
CA ARG A 232 -19.42 -0.89 -27.95
C ARG A 232 -18.44 -0.87 -29.13
N ASP A 233 -17.69 -1.94 -29.36
CA ASP A 233 -16.72 -2.02 -30.45
C ASP A 233 -17.43 -2.44 -31.74
N GLU A 234 -17.38 -1.58 -32.75
CA GLU A 234 -18.01 -1.79 -34.06
C GLU A 234 -17.29 -2.88 -34.87
N ASP A 235 -15.97 -3.00 -34.69
CA ASP A 235 -15.16 -4.00 -35.38
C ASP A 235 -15.39 -5.39 -34.75
N ARG A 236 -16.06 -6.27 -35.51
CA ARG A 236 -16.39 -7.64 -35.07
C ARG A 236 -15.16 -8.45 -34.62
N ARG A 237 -14.00 -8.28 -35.26
CA ARG A 237 -12.78 -9.04 -34.90
C ARG A 237 -12.24 -8.53 -33.56
N ARG A 238 -12.14 -7.21 -33.39
CA ARG A 238 -11.69 -6.59 -32.13
C ARG A 238 -12.64 -6.88 -30.99
N ARG A 239 -13.95 -6.81 -31.24
CA ARG A 239 -14.99 -7.21 -30.29
C ARG A 239 -14.80 -8.63 -29.80
N ARG A 240 -14.67 -9.61 -30.72
CA ARG A 240 -14.46 -11.02 -30.36
C ARG A 240 -13.17 -11.22 -29.57
N GLN A 241 -12.08 -10.56 -29.96
CA GLN A 241 -10.81 -10.65 -29.24
C GLN A 241 -10.93 -10.09 -27.82
N THR A 242 -11.46 -8.87 -27.67
CA THR A 242 -11.67 -8.21 -26.37
C THR A 242 -12.58 -9.05 -25.48
N ALA A 243 -13.66 -9.59 -26.04
CA ALA A 243 -14.61 -10.42 -25.28
C ALA A 243 -13.99 -11.75 -24.82
N ARG A 244 -13.16 -12.40 -25.63
CA ARG A 244 -12.46 -13.64 -25.24
C ARG A 244 -11.53 -13.41 -24.06
N TRP A 245 -10.70 -12.36 -24.11
CA TRP A 245 -9.82 -12.00 -23.01
C TRP A 245 -10.60 -11.52 -21.78
N GLY A 246 -11.65 -10.72 -21.99
CA GLY A 246 -12.55 -10.28 -20.92
C GLY A 246 -13.21 -11.44 -20.19
N ALA A 247 -13.71 -12.45 -20.90
CA ALA A 247 -14.28 -13.67 -20.31
C ALA A 247 -13.21 -14.48 -19.57
N GLY A 248 -12.01 -14.61 -20.16
CA GLY A 248 -10.89 -15.30 -19.52
C GLY A 248 -10.49 -14.68 -18.19
N LEU A 249 -10.40 -13.35 -18.11
CA LEU A 249 -10.10 -12.65 -16.84
C LEU A 249 -11.27 -12.69 -15.86
N LEU A 250 -12.51 -12.51 -16.35
CA LEU A 250 -13.73 -12.55 -15.52
C LEU A 250 -13.87 -13.86 -14.76
N LEU A 251 -13.51 -14.98 -15.38
CA LEU A 251 -13.54 -16.30 -14.76
C LEU A 251 -12.23 -16.62 -14.04
N GLY A 252 -11.09 -16.38 -14.70
CA GLY A 252 -9.78 -16.78 -14.21
C GLY A 252 -9.35 -16.04 -12.94
N GLY A 253 -9.69 -14.76 -12.80
CA GLY A 253 -9.36 -13.97 -11.60
C GLY A 253 -10.02 -14.52 -10.33
N PRO A 254 -11.36 -14.60 -10.26
CA PRO A 254 -12.07 -15.16 -9.10
C PRO A 254 -11.73 -16.62 -8.83
N LEU A 255 -11.50 -17.44 -9.88
CA LEU A 255 -11.03 -18.82 -9.71
C LEU A 255 -9.63 -18.88 -9.07
N ALA A 256 -8.72 -17.96 -9.43
CA ALA A 256 -7.42 -17.87 -8.79
C ALA A 256 -7.53 -17.45 -7.32
N ALA A 257 -8.41 -16.50 -6.99
CA ALA A 257 -8.69 -16.12 -5.60
C ALA A 257 -9.26 -17.30 -4.80
N ALA A 258 -10.24 -18.03 -5.36
CA ALA A 258 -10.81 -19.21 -4.74
C ALA A 258 -9.79 -20.33 -4.54
N ALA A 259 -8.90 -20.57 -5.51
CA ALA A 259 -7.81 -21.54 -5.38
C ALA A 259 -6.77 -21.10 -4.33
N ALA A 260 -6.46 -19.80 -4.26
CA ALA A 260 -5.56 -19.26 -3.25
C ALA A 260 -6.10 -19.49 -1.84
N ILE A 261 -7.35 -19.06 -1.58
CA ILE A 261 -8.00 -19.16 -0.27
C ILE A 261 -8.32 -20.61 0.11
N GLY A 262 -8.89 -21.38 -0.82
CA GLY A 262 -9.40 -22.72 -0.54
C GLY A 262 -8.34 -23.83 -0.56
N TRP A 263 -7.18 -23.60 -1.20
CA TRP A 263 -6.17 -24.65 -1.35
C TRP A 263 -4.74 -24.18 -1.05
N LEU A 264 -4.26 -23.10 -1.69
CA LEU A 264 -2.85 -22.73 -1.59
C LEU A 264 -2.46 -22.22 -0.20
N ILE A 265 -3.29 -21.35 0.41
CA ILE A 265 -3.08 -20.88 1.78
C ILE A 265 -3.10 -22.05 2.79
N PRO A 266 -4.12 -22.94 2.80
CA PRO A 266 -4.09 -24.13 3.66
C PRO A 266 -2.89 -25.05 3.41
N ALA A 267 -2.49 -25.25 2.15
CA ALA A 267 -1.34 -26.08 1.82
C ALA A 267 -0.01 -25.52 2.37
N MET A 268 0.04 -24.22 2.65
CA MET A 268 1.19 -23.53 3.25
C MET A 268 1.08 -23.39 4.78
N GLY A 269 0.10 -24.05 5.41
CA GLY A 269 -0.12 -24.04 6.87
C GLY A 269 -1.11 -22.99 7.37
N GLY A 270 -1.83 -22.31 6.46
CA GLY A 270 -2.87 -21.36 6.82
C GLY A 270 -4.10 -22.03 7.44
N VAL A 271 -4.67 -21.41 8.47
CA VAL A 271 -5.89 -21.92 9.13
C VAL A 271 -7.12 -21.38 8.40
N PRO A 272 -8.02 -22.25 7.88
CA PRO A 272 -9.25 -21.81 7.22
C PRO A 272 -10.08 -20.90 8.13
N GLY A 273 -10.57 -19.79 7.59
CA GLY A 273 -11.39 -18.84 8.36
C GLY A 273 -10.59 -17.95 9.32
N TYR A 274 -9.26 -18.11 9.43
CA TYR A 274 -8.44 -17.29 10.33
C TYR A 274 -8.72 -15.80 10.12
N TYR A 275 -8.70 -15.31 8.88
CA TYR A 275 -8.98 -13.90 8.51
C TYR A 275 -10.46 -13.58 8.24
N TRP A 276 -11.40 -14.39 8.70
CA TRP A 276 -12.82 -14.09 8.54
C TRP A 276 -13.23 -12.90 9.42
N ASN A 277 -13.45 -11.75 8.78
CA ASN A 277 -13.86 -10.50 9.45
C ASN A 277 -15.23 -10.02 8.96
N TYR A 278 -16.15 -10.93 8.65
CA TYR A 278 -17.47 -10.61 8.08
C TYR A 278 -18.61 -11.27 8.87
N GLN A 279 -18.45 -11.32 10.20
CA GLN A 279 -19.39 -11.96 11.12
C GLN A 279 -20.82 -11.38 11.00
N SER A 280 -20.95 -10.11 10.61
CA SER A 280 -22.25 -9.48 10.33
C SER A 280 -22.97 -10.06 9.11
N LEU A 281 -22.24 -10.68 8.19
CA LEU A 281 -22.79 -11.33 7.01
C LEU A 281 -23.02 -12.83 7.24
N GLY A 282 -22.23 -13.47 8.11
CA GLY A 282 -22.39 -14.88 8.47
C GLY A 282 -21.16 -15.46 9.18
N GLU A 283 -21.26 -16.71 9.62
CA GLU A 283 -20.16 -17.41 10.31
C GLU A 283 -18.99 -17.75 9.39
N ASP A 284 -19.26 -17.90 8.08
CA ASP A 284 -18.26 -18.18 7.06
C ASP A 284 -18.67 -17.62 5.68
N GLY A 285 -17.82 -17.84 4.67
CA GLY A 285 -18.05 -17.38 3.30
C GLY A 285 -19.31 -17.95 2.65
N GLY A 286 -19.66 -19.21 2.93
CA GLY A 286 -20.86 -19.84 2.37
C GLY A 286 -22.13 -19.24 2.96
N SER A 287 -22.14 -19.08 4.28
CA SER A 287 -23.23 -18.46 5.04
C SER A 287 -23.41 -17.00 4.65
N ALA A 288 -22.33 -16.25 4.48
CA ALA A 288 -22.38 -14.87 3.99
C ALA A 288 -23.05 -14.75 2.62
N VAL A 289 -22.70 -15.63 1.67
CA VAL A 289 -23.36 -15.65 0.35
C VAL A 289 -24.84 -16.00 0.50
N SER A 290 -25.17 -17.03 1.28
CA SER A 290 -26.57 -17.45 1.52
C SER A 290 -27.40 -16.32 2.14
N ASN A 291 -26.87 -15.64 3.16
CA ASN A 291 -27.56 -14.56 3.87
C ASN A 291 -27.75 -13.33 2.97
N VAL A 292 -26.75 -12.95 2.19
CA VAL A 292 -26.87 -11.85 1.23
C VAL A 292 -27.89 -12.15 0.12
N LEU A 293 -27.99 -13.40 -0.32
CA LEU A 293 -29.00 -13.81 -1.31
C LEU A 293 -30.41 -13.88 -0.72
N GLY A 294 -30.53 -14.29 0.55
CA GLY A 294 -31.80 -14.36 1.27
C GLY A 294 -32.34 -12.99 1.70
N ASP A 295 -31.45 -12.09 2.11
CA ASP A 295 -31.76 -10.71 2.48
C ASP A 295 -30.65 -9.75 2.06
N PRO A 296 -30.77 -9.14 0.86
CA PRO A 296 -29.80 -8.15 0.38
C PRO A 296 -29.71 -6.88 1.24
N THR A 297 -30.68 -6.62 2.14
CA THR A 297 -30.65 -5.42 2.99
C THR A 297 -29.52 -5.47 4.02
N VAL A 298 -28.98 -6.66 4.32
CA VAL A 298 -27.82 -6.84 5.20
C VAL A 298 -26.57 -6.10 4.72
N LEU A 299 -26.41 -5.92 3.41
CA LEU A 299 -25.30 -5.15 2.85
C LEU A 299 -25.42 -3.67 3.20
N PHE A 300 -26.64 -3.13 3.21
CA PHE A 300 -26.89 -1.73 3.56
C PHE A 300 -26.73 -1.51 5.06
N SER A 301 -27.24 -2.40 5.91
CA SER A 301 -27.03 -2.27 7.35
C SER A 301 -25.54 -2.33 7.71
N THR A 302 -24.78 -3.26 7.11
CA THR A 302 -23.33 -3.39 7.33
C THR A 302 -22.54 -2.19 6.79
N LEU A 303 -22.99 -1.56 5.71
CA LEU A 303 -22.36 -0.36 5.14
C LEU A 303 -22.46 0.86 6.08
N PHE A 304 -23.52 0.94 6.88
CA PHE A 304 -23.85 2.11 7.71
C PHE A 304 -23.80 1.83 9.22
N ASP A 305 -23.32 0.67 9.65
CA ASP A 305 -23.19 0.29 11.07
C ASP A 305 -22.12 1.10 11.82
N ALA A 306 -21.16 1.69 11.11
CA ALA A 306 -20.09 2.53 11.64
C ALA A 306 -19.96 3.83 10.83
N PRO A 307 -19.89 5.02 11.46
CA PRO A 307 -19.77 6.30 10.75
C PRO A 307 -18.54 6.42 9.83
N LEU A 308 -17.45 5.68 10.13
CA LEU A 308 -16.24 5.72 9.31
C LEU A 308 -16.41 5.07 7.93
N LYS A 309 -17.28 4.07 7.78
CA LYS A 309 -17.49 3.36 6.50
C LYS A 309 -18.02 4.28 5.39
N PRO A 310 -19.13 5.03 5.57
CA PRO A 310 -19.57 5.99 4.56
C PRO A 310 -18.61 7.19 4.43
N LEU A 311 -17.94 7.59 5.52
CA LEU A 311 -16.94 8.67 5.46
C LEU A 311 -15.72 8.30 4.62
N LEU A 312 -15.27 7.04 4.71
CA LEU A 312 -14.22 6.48 3.86
C LEU A 312 -14.60 6.57 2.38
N LEU A 313 -15.81 6.13 2.02
CA LEU A 313 -16.30 6.22 0.64
C LEU A 313 -16.39 7.68 0.17
N LEU A 314 -16.92 8.57 1.01
CA LEU A 314 -16.99 10.00 0.72
C LEU A 314 -15.60 10.60 0.50
N TRP A 315 -14.61 10.21 1.30
CA TRP A 315 -13.23 10.67 1.15
C TRP A 315 -12.60 10.19 -0.16
N ILE A 316 -12.68 8.89 -0.43
CA ILE A 316 -12.10 8.26 -1.61
C ILE A 316 -12.68 8.85 -2.90
N PHE A 317 -14.01 8.93 -3.01
CA PHE A 317 -14.65 9.44 -4.23
C PHE A 317 -14.72 10.98 -4.27
N GLY A 318 -14.84 11.63 -3.12
CA GLY A 318 -14.93 13.09 -3.00
C GLY A 318 -13.64 13.80 -3.40
N THR A 319 -12.47 13.24 -3.05
CA THR A 319 -11.17 13.78 -3.49
C THR A 319 -10.97 13.76 -5.01
N LEU A 320 -11.77 12.97 -5.73
CA LEU A 320 -11.82 12.91 -7.19
C LEU A 320 -13.13 13.48 -7.78
N PHE A 321 -13.90 14.23 -6.99
CA PHE A 321 -15.16 14.87 -7.40
C PHE A 321 -16.15 13.90 -8.08
N LEU A 322 -16.20 12.66 -7.60
CA LEU A 322 -17.06 11.59 -8.14
C LEU A 322 -16.81 11.26 -9.63
N LEU A 323 -15.75 11.79 -10.25
CA LEU A 323 -15.39 11.51 -11.64
C LEU A 323 -15.27 9.99 -11.91
N PRO A 324 -14.65 9.17 -11.04
CA PRO A 324 -14.51 7.74 -11.28
C PRO A 324 -15.83 7.02 -11.55
N LEU A 325 -16.92 7.43 -10.90
CA LEU A 325 -18.24 6.78 -11.00
C LEU A 325 -18.82 6.81 -12.42
N ARG A 326 -18.31 7.69 -13.30
CA ARG A 326 -18.74 7.78 -14.70
C ARG A 326 -17.93 6.90 -15.66
N SER A 327 -16.98 6.11 -15.16
CA SER A 327 -16.26 5.10 -15.94
C SER A 327 -16.59 3.68 -15.47
N ALA A 328 -16.72 2.75 -16.42
CA ALA A 328 -16.83 1.32 -16.11
C ALA A 328 -15.61 0.79 -15.33
N THR A 329 -14.44 1.43 -15.46
CA THR A 329 -13.22 1.03 -14.75
C THR A 329 -13.38 1.03 -13.24
N VAL A 330 -14.28 1.88 -12.70
CA VAL A 330 -14.59 1.91 -11.27
C VAL A 330 -15.10 0.57 -10.73
N LEU A 331 -15.66 -0.29 -11.59
CA LEU A 331 -16.08 -1.64 -11.20
C LEU A 331 -14.92 -2.48 -10.65
N CYS A 332 -13.68 -2.20 -11.05
CA CYS A 332 -12.51 -2.90 -10.50
C CYS A 332 -12.25 -2.54 -9.04
N ALA A 333 -12.72 -1.38 -8.56
CA ALA A 333 -12.57 -0.97 -7.17
C ALA A 333 -13.66 -1.57 -6.26
N VAL A 334 -14.77 -2.06 -6.83
CA VAL A 334 -15.90 -2.60 -6.06
C VAL A 334 -15.50 -3.73 -5.11
N PRO A 335 -14.83 -4.82 -5.55
CA PRO A 335 -14.47 -5.90 -4.63
C PRO A 335 -13.56 -5.43 -3.49
N LEU A 336 -12.60 -4.55 -3.81
CA LEU A 336 -11.63 -4.01 -2.86
C LEU A 336 -12.26 -3.05 -1.82
N LEU A 337 -13.26 -2.27 -2.25
CA LEU A 337 -14.04 -1.42 -1.34
C LEU A 337 -15.01 -2.26 -0.50
N ALA A 338 -15.63 -3.28 -1.10
CA ALA A 338 -16.54 -4.18 -0.42
C ALA A 338 -15.84 -4.94 0.71
N GLU A 339 -14.64 -5.46 0.45
CA GLU A 339 -13.78 -6.10 1.46
C GLU A 339 -13.61 -5.21 2.69
N ARG A 340 -13.27 -3.93 2.49
CA ARG A 340 -13.06 -2.99 3.59
C ARG A 340 -14.36 -2.67 4.33
N VAL A 341 -15.38 -2.28 3.58
CA VAL A 341 -16.59 -1.68 4.14
C VAL A 341 -17.53 -2.73 4.74
N LEU A 342 -17.49 -3.96 4.24
CA LEU A 342 -18.26 -5.07 4.82
C LEU A 342 -17.55 -5.71 6.00
N SER A 343 -16.27 -5.41 6.22
CA SER A 343 -15.51 -5.97 7.33
C SER A 343 -15.99 -5.42 8.68
N SER A 344 -15.93 -6.26 9.72
CA SER A 344 -16.09 -5.93 11.14
C SER A 344 -14.80 -5.39 11.78
N ASN A 345 -13.65 -5.51 11.11
CA ASN A 345 -12.36 -5.07 11.64
C ASN A 345 -12.18 -3.56 11.42
N PRO A 346 -12.07 -2.74 12.49
CA PRO A 346 -11.99 -1.29 12.35
C PRO A 346 -10.72 -0.80 11.64
N ASN A 347 -9.65 -1.60 11.60
CA ASN A 347 -8.44 -1.25 10.85
C ASN A 347 -8.71 -1.10 9.35
N HIS A 348 -9.75 -1.75 8.81
CA HIS A 348 -10.07 -1.69 7.39
C HIS A 348 -10.77 -0.39 6.97
N TRP A 349 -11.33 0.38 7.91
CA TRP A 349 -12.15 1.56 7.59
C TRP A 349 -11.38 2.88 7.60
N SER A 350 -10.16 2.89 8.16
CA SER A 350 -9.31 4.07 8.23
C SER A 350 -8.55 4.31 6.91
N ILE A 351 -8.30 5.58 6.57
CA ILE A 351 -7.40 5.97 5.47
C ILE A 351 -5.94 6.05 5.91
N ALA A 352 -5.64 5.79 7.18
CA ALA A 352 -4.30 5.82 7.74
C ALA A 352 -3.49 4.54 7.48
N ARG A 353 -4.08 3.57 6.77
CA ARG A 353 -3.49 2.28 6.41
C ARG A 353 -3.21 2.19 4.91
N HIS A 354 -2.46 1.17 4.48
CA HIS A 354 -1.98 1.03 3.10
C HIS A 354 -3.06 0.63 2.07
N TYR A 355 -4.28 0.28 2.51
CA TYR A 355 -5.33 -0.29 1.64
C TYR A 355 -5.77 0.60 0.46
N ASP A 356 -5.56 1.91 0.58
CA ASP A 356 -5.90 2.86 -0.49
C ASP A 356 -4.89 2.85 -1.64
N ALA A 357 -3.68 2.34 -1.43
CA ALA A 357 -2.59 2.43 -2.41
C ALA A 357 -2.91 1.71 -3.73
N PHE A 358 -3.56 0.53 -3.66
CA PHE A 358 -3.90 -0.27 -4.84
C PHE A 358 -5.29 0.06 -5.41
N LEU A 359 -6.16 0.72 -4.65
CA LEU A 359 -7.37 1.38 -5.15
C LEU A 359 -7.03 2.59 -6.03
N TRP A 360 -6.01 3.34 -5.65
CA TRP A 360 -5.63 4.60 -6.26
C TRP A 360 -5.41 4.55 -7.78
N PRO A 361 -4.63 3.59 -8.33
CA PRO A 361 -4.56 3.33 -9.77
C PRO A 361 -5.90 3.25 -10.49
N ILE A 362 -6.85 2.49 -9.94
CA ILE A 362 -8.15 2.22 -10.56
C ILE A 362 -8.95 3.50 -10.65
N LEU A 363 -9.01 4.24 -9.54
CA LEU A 363 -9.79 5.47 -9.42
C LEU A 363 -9.22 6.58 -10.30
N LEU A 364 -7.89 6.73 -10.37
CA LEU A 364 -7.25 7.68 -11.26
C LEU A 364 -7.49 7.36 -12.73
N VAL A 365 -7.35 6.09 -13.14
CA VAL A 365 -7.64 5.68 -14.52
C VAL A 365 -9.11 5.94 -14.86
N ALA A 366 -10.05 5.59 -13.97
CA ALA A 366 -11.47 5.84 -14.15
C ALA A 366 -11.77 7.35 -14.29
N ALA A 367 -11.16 8.21 -13.47
CA ALA A 367 -11.27 9.66 -13.58
C ALA A 367 -10.70 10.18 -14.90
N LEU A 368 -9.51 9.72 -15.31
CA LEU A 368 -8.87 10.13 -16.57
C LEU A 368 -9.70 9.77 -17.80
N GLU A 369 -10.38 8.62 -17.81
CA GLU A 369 -11.28 8.23 -18.90
C GLU A 369 -12.51 9.14 -19.01
N VAL A 370 -12.96 9.72 -17.90
CA VAL A 370 -14.06 10.68 -17.88
C VAL A 370 -13.57 12.06 -18.30
N LEU A 371 -12.43 12.50 -17.76
CA LEU A 371 -11.81 13.77 -18.13
C LEU A 371 -11.43 13.81 -19.62
N GLY A 372 -10.89 12.72 -20.16
CA GLY A 372 -10.52 12.58 -21.56
C GLY A 372 -11.73 12.68 -22.50
N ARG A 373 -12.79 11.90 -22.24
CA ARG A 373 -14.05 11.96 -23.02
C ARG A 373 -14.72 13.33 -23.02
N CYS A 374 -14.51 14.12 -21.97
CA CYS A 374 -15.17 15.41 -21.77
C CYS A 374 -14.17 16.58 -21.74
N HIS A 375 -12.99 16.45 -22.37
CA HIS A 375 -11.93 17.46 -22.30
C HIS A 375 -12.32 18.84 -22.87
N ALA A 376 -13.33 18.88 -23.75
CA ALA A 376 -13.83 20.12 -24.34
C ALA A 376 -14.66 20.93 -23.33
N CYS A 377 -15.27 20.27 -22.34
CA CYS A 377 -16.07 20.89 -21.30
C CYS A 377 -15.19 21.63 -20.29
N ALA A 378 -15.41 22.94 -20.14
CA ALA A 378 -14.65 23.77 -19.22
C ALA A 378 -14.80 23.33 -17.75
N LEU A 379 -16.01 22.91 -17.34
CA LEU A 379 -16.27 22.40 -15.99
C LEU A 379 -15.43 21.14 -15.73
N THR A 380 -15.44 20.17 -16.64
CA THR A 380 -14.66 18.93 -16.48
C THR A 380 -13.16 19.20 -16.40
N ARG A 381 -12.62 20.13 -17.20
CA ARG A 381 -11.22 20.54 -17.08
C ARG A 381 -10.91 21.14 -15.71
N ARG A 382 -11.79 22.01 -15.20
CA ARG A 382 -11.63 22.61 -13.86
C ARG A 382 -11.67 21.53 -12.78
N LEU A 383 -12.59 20.56 -12.87
CA LEU A 383 -12.65 19.42 -11.94
C LEU A 383 -11.39 18.57 -11.99
N GLY A 384 -10.80 18.34 -13.17
CA GLY A 384 -9.54 17.59 -13.28
C GLY A 384 -8.36 18.31 -12.60
N VAL A 385 -8.25 19.64 -12.79
CA VAL A 385 -7.23 20.45 -12.09
C VAL A 385 -7.51 20.49 -10.59
N ALA A 386 -8.77 20.67 -10.19
CA ALA A 386 -9.17 20.67 -8.79
C ALA A 386 -8.90 19.33 -8.11
N ALA A 387 -9.17 18.19 -8.77
CA ALA A 387 -8.86 16.86 -8.25
C ALA A 387 -7.36 16.69 -7.99
N ALA A 388 -6.51 17.07 -8.96
CA ALA A 388 -5.07 17.03 -8.80
C ALA A 388 -4.60 17.96 -7.65
N ALA A 389 -5.19 19.16 -7.53
CA ALA A 389 -4.88 20.10 -6.45
C ALA A 389 -5.31 19.58 -5.07
N VAL A 390 -6.52 19.02 -4.95
CA VAL A 390 -7.03 18.43 -3.70
C VAL A 390 -6.20 17.23 -3.28
N THR A 391 -5.83 16.36 -4.23
CA THR A 391 -4.93 15.22 -3.96
C THR A 391 -3.57 15.70 -3.45
N ALA A 392 -2.96 16.70 -4.10
CA ALA A 392 -1.68 17.26 -3.66
C ALA A 392 -1.79 18.00 -2.32
N ALA A 393 -2.91 18.68 -2.06
CA ALA A 393 -3.16 19.33 -0.78
C ALA A 393 -3.34 18.31 0.36
N ALA A 394 -4.07 17.21 0.12
CA ALA A 394 -4.25 16.13 1.08
C ALA A 394 -2.92 15.41 1.43
N ALA A 395 -2.00 15.33 0.46
CA ALA A 395 -0.68 14.75 0.66
C ALA A 395 0.20 15.52 1.68
N LEU A 396 -0.01 16.83 1.84
CA LEU A 396 0.77 17.66 2.77
C LEU A 396 0.61 17.21 4.23
N PRO A 397 -0.58 17.25 4.86
CA PRO A 397 -0.77 16.82 6.25
C PRO A 397 -0.60 15.32 6.44
N LEU A 398 -0.71 14.51 5.38
CA LEU A 398 -0.60 13.05 5.46
C LEU A 398 0.84 12.52 5.39
N GLY A 399 1.83 13.38 5.18
CA GLY A 399 3.24 13.03 5.38
C GLY A 399 4.23 13.92 4.63
N ALA A 400 3.84 14.52 3.51
CA ALA A 400 4.80 15.27 2.68
C ALA A 400 5.35 16.52 3.39
N ALA A 401 4.55 17.20 4.22
CA ALA A 401 5.02 18.34 5.01
C ALA A 401 6.11 17.92 6.01
N ASN A 402 6.08 16.68 6.50
CA ASN A 402 7.01 16.23 7.53
C ASN A 402 8.45 16.12 7.02
N LEU A 403 8.63 15.94 5.71
CA LEU A 403 9.95 15.84 5.09
C LEU A 403 10.78 17.13 5.24
N PHE A 404 10.11 18.28 5.38
CA PHE A 404 10.75 19.59 5.40
C PHE A 404 10.98 20.15 6.80
N VAL A 405 10.60 19.42 7.85
CA VAL A 405 10.71 19.86 9.24
C VAL A 405 11.76 18.99 9.94
N PRO A 406 12.96 19.50 10.25
CA PRO A 406 14.04 18.71 10.85
C PRO A 406 13.65 17.98 12.13
N ALA A 407 12.84 18.60 12.99
CA ALA A 407 12.35 18.00 14.24
C ALA A 407 11.54 16.71 14.02
N TYR A 408 10.97 16.49 12.84
CA TYR A 408 10.25 15.25 12.52
C TYR A 408 11.15 14.13 12.00
N TRP A 409 12.47 14.34 11.90
CA TRP A 409 13.44 13.30 11.59
C TRP A 409 14.11 12.71 12.84
N GLU A 410 13.90 13.35 13.99
CA GLU A 410 14.47 12.94 15.27
C GLU A 410 13.59 11.90 15.96
N ALA A 411 14.22 10.81 16.40
CA ALA A 411 13.56 9.85 17.25
C ALA A 411 13.24 10.48 18.61
N LYS A 412 12.06 10.18 19.15
CA LYS A 412 11.72 10.52 20.54
C LYS A 412 12.71 9.83 21.50
N PRO A 413 12.94 10.35 22.72
CA PRO A 413 13.91 9.80 23.68
C PRO A 413 13.82 8.28 23.85
N SER A 414 12.63 7.75 24.13
CA SER A 414 12.43 6.30 24.26
C SER A 414 12.70 5.50 22.98
N GLY A 415 12.52 6.07 21.79
CA GLY A 415 12.91 5.44 20.53
C GLY A 415 14.43 5.43 20.33
N ALA A 416 15.11 6.53 20.68
CA ALA A 416 16.57 6.59 20.63
C ALA A 416 17.21 5.64 21.67
N ALA A 417 16.60 5.51 22.85
CA ALA A 417 17.00 4.55 23.86
C ALA A 417 16.80 3.09 23.40
N LEU A 418 15.71 2.77 22.68
CA LEU A 418 15.54 1.45 22.06
C LEU A 418 16.70 1.10 21.12
N LEU A 419 17.20 2.05 20.34
CA LEU A 419 18.36 1.83 19.47
C LEU A 419 19.65 1.59 20.26
N ARG A 420 19.89 2.37 21.32
CA ARG A 420 21.06 2.20 22.19
C ARG A 420 21.03 0.86 22.90
N GLY A 421 19.88 0.51 23.51
CA GLY A 421 19.66 -0.78 24.16
C GLY A 421 19.79 -1.95 23.19
N ALA A 422 19.22 -1.85 21.98
CA ALA A 422 19.39 -2.85 20.93
C ALA A 422 20.88 -3.03 20.58
N GLY A 423 21.67 -1.96 20.52
CA GLY A 423 23.11 -2.01 20.26
C GLY A 423 23.96 -2.75 21.30
N GLN A 424 23.44 -2.94 22.52
CA GLN A 424 24.10 -3.73 23.57
C GLN A 424 23.93 -5.24 23.39
N ILE A 425 22.99 -5.66 22.53
CA ILE A 425 22.71 -7.09 22.31
C ILE A 425 23.75 -7.67 21.34
N PRO A 426 24.43 -8.78 21.69
CA PRO A 426 25.38 -9.45 20.81
C PRO A 426 24.73 -9.99 19.53
N ASP A 427 25.51 -10.05 18.45
CA ASP A 427 25.12 -10.77 17.23
C ASP A 427 24.97 -12.27 17.52
N GLY A 428 23.99 -12.92 16.88
CA GLY A 428 23.65 -14.32 17.05
C GLY A 428 22.79 -14.63 18.29
N ALA A 429 22.56 -13.66 19.17
CA ALA A 429 21.75 -13.85 20.37
C ALA A 429 20.27 -14.12 20.05
N THR A 430 19.56 -14.72 21.02
CA THR A 430 18.10 -14.83 20.96
C THR A 430 17.42 -13.70 21.73
N VAL A 431 16.40 -13.07 21.14
CA VAL A 431 15.85 -11.80 21.69
C VAL A 431 14.32 -11.73 21.62
N GLU A 432 13.69 -11.36 22.72
CA GLU A 432 12.33 -10.77 22.72
C GLU A 432 12.48 -9.24 22.64
N ALA A 433 12.03 -8.62 21.55
CA ALA A 433 12.22 -7.19 21.32
C ALA A 433 10.91 -6.42 21.18
N ASP A 434 10.90 -5.19 21.67
CA ASP A 434 9.88 -4.18 21.37
C ASP A 434 9.65 -4.09 19.86
N ASN A 435 8.39 -3.97 19.45
CA ASN A 435 7.99 -3.90 18.05
C ASN A 435 8.86 -2.92 17.24
N GLN A 436 9.17 -1.74 17.77
CA GLN A 436 9.91 -0.71 17.04
C GLN A 436 11.44 -0.95 16.97
N ALA A 437 11.96 -1.85 17.80
CA ALA A 437 13.36 -2.26 17.79
C ALA A 437 13.59 -3.52 16.95
N ALA A 438 12.59 -4.39 16.82
CA ALA A 438 12.73 -5.69 16.15
C ALA A 438 13.35 -5.63 14.73
N PRO A 439 12.97 -4.70 13.83
CA PRO A 439 13.61 -4.60 12.51
C PRO A 439 15.10 -4.24 12.55
N ARG A 440 15.61 -3.70 13.67
CA ARG A 440 17.04 -3.38 13.83
C ARG A 440 17.88 -4.58 14.25
N LEU A 441 17.21 -5.65 14.66
CA LEU A 441 17.80 -6.85 15.22
C LEU A 441 17.65 -8.05 14.26
N SER A 442 16.64 -8.04 13.39
CA SER A 442 16.30 -9.17 12.51
C SER A 442 17.42 -9.66 11.58
N ALA A 443 18.35 -8.80 11.19
CA ALA A 443 19.49 -9.19 10.35
C ALA A 443 20.64 -9.86 11.13
N ARG A 444 20.68 -9.72 12.46
CA ARG A 444 21.84 -10.13 13.28
C ARG A 444 21.50 -11.00 14.49
N THR A 445 20.22 -11.17 14.83
CA THR A 445 19.76 -11.96 15.99
C THR A 445 18.56 -12.83 15.62
N ASP A 446 18.29 -13.89 16.38
CA ASP A 446 16.99 -14.58 16.34
C ASP A 446 15.97 -13.80 17.19
N VAL A 447 15.33 -12.82 16.54
CA VAL A 447 14.39 -11.90 17.17
C VAL A 447 12.94 -12.37 17.02
N VAL A 448 12.23 -12.32 18.15
CA VAL A 448 10.78 -12.45 18.24
C VAL A 448 10.20 -11.20 18.90
N LEU A 449 8.89 -11.00 18.76
CA LEU A 449 8.22 -9.87 19.38
C LEU A 449 8.11 -10.11 20.89
N VAL A 450 8.40 -9.10 21.70
CA VAL A 450 8.06 -9.14 23.11
C VAL A 450 6.54 -8.98 23.25
N ASP A 451 5.90 -9.95 23.90
CA ASP A 451 4.44 -9.99 24.07
C ASP A 451 4.04 -10.54 25.46
N GLU A 452 2.75 -10.80 25.64
CA GLU A 452 2.18 -11.26 26.92
C GLU A 452 2.81 -12.57 27.43
N LYS A 453 3.33 -13.42 26.53
CA LYS A 453 3.87 -14.73 26.88
C LYS A 453 5.41 -14.71 26.86
N PRO A 454 6.07 -15.10 27.96
CA PRO A 454 7.50 -15.32 27.92
C PRO A 454 7.92 -16.34 26.88
N ARG A 455 8.93 -16.01 26.09
CA ARG A 455 9.51 -16.89 25.06
C ARG A 455 10.85 -17.49 25.49
N GLY A 456 11.32 -17.13 26.68
CA GLY A 456 12.53 -17.67 27.30
C GLY A 456 13.82 -17.26 26.58
N ARG A 457 13.81 -16.18 25.80
CA ARG A 457 14.99 -15.75 25.04
C ARG A 457 16.06 -15.14 25.95
N GLU A 458 17.32 -15.18 25.52
CA GLU A 458 18.47 -14.71 26.31
C GLU A 458 18.36 -13.24 26.71
N TYR A 459 17.85 -12.41 25.78
CA TYR A 459 17.66 -10.99 26.00
C TYR A 459 16.20 -10.56 25.83
N VAL A 460 15.76 -9.62 26.66
CA VAL A 460 14.46 -8.95 26.50
C VAL A 460 14.67 -7.43 26.47
N LEU A 461 14.33 -6.79 25.35
CA LEU A 461 14.37 -5.35 25.18
C LEU A 461 12.95 -4.80 25.12
N ILE A 462 12.52 -4.09 26.17
CA ILE A 462 11.11 -3.69 26.35
C ILE A 462 11.03 -2.30 26.98
N ARG A 463 9.93 -1.57 26.71
CA ARG A 463 9.60 -0.30 27.37
C ARG A 463 8.70 -0.53 28.59
N SER A 464 8.95 0.18 29.68
CA SER A 464 8.16 0.08 30.92
C SER A 464 7.06 1.13 31.03
N ASP A 465 7.19 2.27 30.34
CA ASP A 465 6.40 3.48 30.61
C ASP A 465 5.57 3.97 29.41
N LYS A 466 5.51 3.16 28.34
CA LYS A 466 4.81 3.52 27.12
C LYS A 466 4.24 2.30 26.41
N ARG A 467 2.91 2.29 26.22
CA ARG A 467 2.20 1.26 25.45
C ARG A 467 2.87 1.04 24.09
N ALA A 468 3.32 -0.18 23.86
CA ALA A 468 3.82 -0.68 22.60
C ALA A 468 3.03 -1.93 22.20
N PHE A 469 2.74 -2.06 20.91
CA PHE A 469 2.17 -3.29 20.38
C PHE A 469 3.08 -4.48 20.75
N PRO A 470 2.53 -5.61 21.23
CA PRO A 470 1.10 -5.98 21.25
C PRO A 470 0.38 -5.72 22.58
N PHE A 471 1.06 -5.16 23.58
CA PHE A 471 0.45 -4.92 24.89
C PHE A 471 -0.69 -3.89 24.81
N ARG A 472 -1.78 -4.16 25.54
CA ARG A 472 -2.95 -3.27 25.61
C ARG A 472 -2.65 -2.05 26.48
N THR A 473 -1.78 -2.20 27.48
CA THR A 473 -1.39 -1.13 28.40
C THR A 473 0.09 -1.13 28.73
N ASP A 474 0.61 0.02 29.15
CA ASP A 474 1.95 0.16 29.73
C ASP A 474 2.10 -0.64 31.04
N ARG A 475 1.02 -0.79 31.82
CA ARG A 475 0.98 -1.62 33.04
C ARG A 475 1.26 -3.09 32.77
N GLU A 476 0.73 -3.65 31.68
CA GLU A 476 1.02 -5.03 31.29
C GLU A 476 2.50 -5.22 30.97
N GLN A 477 3.13 -4.24 30.31
CA GLN A 477 4.57 -4.27 30.05
C GLN A 477 5.39 -4.18 31.34
N ALA A 478 5.00 -3.30 32.26
CA ALA A 478 5.64 -3.20 33.57
C ALA A 478 5.53 -4.52 34.34
N ALA A 479 4.35 -5.15 34.37
CA ALA A 479 4.14 -6.46 34.98
C ALA A 479 4.97 -7.56 34.30
N ARG A 480 5.11 -7.52 32.97
CA ARG A 480 5.98 -8.43 32.21
C ARG A 480 7.45 -8.28 32.63
N ILE A 481 7.94 -7.07 32.83
CA ILE A 481 9.30 -6.79 33.32
C ILE A 481 9.48 -7.33 34.75
N GLU A 482 8.54 -7.04 35.66
CA GLU A 482 8.58 -7.54 37.03
C GLU A 482 8.58 -9.07 37.09
N LEU A 483 7.75 -9.73 36.27
CA LEU A 483 7.72 -11.18 36.13
C LEU A 483 9.09 -11.73 35.73
N LEU A 484 9.73 -11.14 34.72
CA LEU A 484 11.05 -11.59 34.26
C LEU A 484 12.12 -11.41 35.34
N LEU A 485 12.16 -10.25 36.00
CA LEU A 485 13.12 -9.97 37.07
C LEU A 485 12.96 -10.92 38.26
N ALA A 486 11.73 -11.31 38.59
CA ALA A 486 11.46 -12.29 39.64
C ALA A 486 11.88 -13.72 39.27
N HIS A 487 12.09 -14.01 37.98
CA HIS A 487 12.28 -15.37 37.46
C HIS A 487 13.54 -15.47 36.58
N GLY A 488 14.68 -15.04 37.14
CA GLY A 488 15.99 -15.36 36.57
C GLY A 488 16.46 -14.45 35.45
N TYR A 489 15.80 -13.32 35.22
CA TYR A 489 16.37 -12.23 34.41
C TYR A 489 16.96 -11.15 35.30
N ARG A 490 18.03 -10.54 34.81
CA ARG A 490 18.65 -9.36 35.42
C ARG A 490 18.59 -8.17 34.48
N GLN A 491 18.24 -7.01 35.01
CA GLN A 491 18.38 -5.75 34.27
C GLN A 491 19.87 -5.40 34.14
N ILE A 492 20.36 -5.37 32.90
CA ILE A 492 21.76 -5.04 32.60
C ILE A 492 21.91 -3.63 32.05
N TRP A 493 20.82 -3.01 31.58
CA TRP A 493 20.82 -1.64 31.06
C TRP A 493 19.41 -1.03 31.14
N ALA A 494 19.31 0.28 31.36
CA ALA A 494 18.06 1.03 31.29
C ALA A 494 18.31 2.51 30.97
N GLU A 495 17.44 3.10 30.14
CA GLU A 495 17.46 4.52 29.77
C GLU A 495 16.11 4.95 29.19
N ASP A 496 15.61 6.16 29.51
CA ASP A 496 14.38 6.74 28.96
C ASP A 496 13.16 5.78 28.92
N GLY A 497 12.95 5.01 30.00
CA GLY A 497 11.84 4.05 30.11
C GLY A 497 12.03 2.76 29.32
N VAL A 498 13.18 2.56 28.68
CA VAL A 498 13.58 1.30 28.03
C VAL A 498 14.44 0.49 29.00
N VAL A 499 14.19 -0.81 29.09
CA VAL A 499 15.01 -1.75 29.85
C VAL A 499 15.52 -2.87 28.94
N LEU A 500 16.76 -3.28 29.18
CA LEU A 500 17.35 -4.49 28.62
C LEU A 500 17.61 -5.48 29.74
N LEU A 501 17.00 -6.65 29.61
CA LEU A 501 17.11 -7.76 30.54
C LEU A 501 17.94 -8.88 29.92
N HIS A 502 18.73 -9.57 30.74
CA HIS A 502 19.51 -10.74 30.35
C HIS A 502 19.17 -11.93 31.26
N ARG A 503 18.99 -13.10 30.65
CA ARG A 503 18.67 -14.35 31.37
C ARG A 503 19.92 -14.87 32.08
N GLU A 504 19.84 -15.05 33.40
CA GLU A 504 20.90 -15.64 34.25
C GLU A 504 20.54 -17.04 34.79
N SER A 505 19.27 -17.46 34.65
CA SER A 505 18.78 -18.77 35.09
C SER A 505 18.28 -19.64 33.94
N SER A 506 18.48 -20.95 34.06
CA SER A 506 17.89 -21.96 33.16
C SER A 506 16.48 -22.39 33.57
N GLU A 507 15.98 -21.94 34.72
CA GLU A 507 14.60 -22.25 35.13
C GLU A 507 13.60 -21.56 34.20
N PRO A 508 12.51 -22.24 33.80
CA PRO A 508 11.47 -21.63 32.97
C PRO A 508 10.76 -20.48 33.70
N VAL A 509 10.47 -19.40 32.99
CA VAL A 509 9.62 -18.32 33.51
C VAL A 509 8.17 -18.84 33.61
N PRO A 510 7.38 -18.50 34.64
CA PRO A 510 5.97 -18.84 34.68
C PRO A 510 5.23 -18.35 33.42
N GLY A 511 4.51 -19.27 32.77
CA GLY A 511 3.82 -18.98 31.51
C GLY A 511 4.73 -18.97 30.27
N GLU A 512 6.01 -19.35 30.39
CA GLU A 512 6.92 -19.48 29.25
C GLU A 512 6.34 -20.45 28.22
N HIS A 513 6.22 -19.97 26.98
CA HIS A 513 5.65 -20.73 25.88
C HIS A 513 6.35 -20.41 24.56
N VAL A 514 6.87 -21.47 23.95
CA VAL A 514 7.42 -21.46 22.59
C VAL A 514 6.47 -22.27 21.70
N PRO A 515 5.98 -21.71 20.59
CA PRO A 515 5.05 -22.43 19.73
C PRO A 515 5.66 -23.74 19.22
N GLY A 516 4.87 -24.81 19.26
CA GLY A 516 5.22 -26.14 18.78
C GLY A 516 4.27 -26.65 17.70
N PRO A 517 4.44 -27.89 17.22
CA PRO A 517 3.57 -28.48 16.21
C PRO A 517 2.08 -28.54 16.59
N GLY A 518 1.77 -28.52 17.89
CA GLY A 518 0.40 -28.52 18.42
C GLY A 518 -0.13 -27.13 18.80
N SER A 519 0.59 -26.05 18.50
CA SER A 519 0.11 -24.69 18.79
C SER A 519 -1.09 -24.32 17.91
N THR A 520 -2.01 -23.57 18.49
CA THR A 520 -3.23 -23.09 17.82
C THR A 520 -3.06 -21.60 17.52
N PRO A 521 -3.06 -21.20 16.23
CA PRO A 521 -2.96 -19.80 15.87
C PRO A 521 -4.12 -18.97 16.41
N TYR A 522 -3.86 -17.71 16.76
CA TYR A 522 -4.89 -16.77 17.19
C TYR A 522 -4.69 -15.36 16.64
N GLN A 523 -5.79 -14.63 16.46
CA GLN A 523 -5.77 -13.22 16.06
C GLN A 523 -5.69 -12.28 17.24
N ASP A 524 -4.99 -11.16 17.07
CA ASP A 524 -5.01 -10.08 18.04
C ASP A 524 -6.41 -9.49 18.18
N GLU A 525 -6.83 -9.28 19.43
CA GLU A 525 -8.01 -8.48 19.71
C GLU A 525 -7.71 -7.03 19.39
N VAL A 526 -8.50 -6.45 18.48
CA VAL A 526 -8.33 -5.04 18.12
C VAL A 526 -8.70 -4.17 19.32
N PRO A 527 -7.81 -3.28 19.79
CA PRO A 527 -8.10 -2.42 20.93
C PRO A 527 -9.33 -1.55 20.70
N SER A 528 -10.11 -1.31 21.75
CA SER A 528 -11.38 -0.57 21.67
C SER A 528 -11.21 0.91 21.30
N ASP A 529 -9.98 1.44 21.32
CA ASP A 529 -9.62 2.80 20.90
C ASP A 529 -9.22 2.91 19.41
N VAL A 530 -9.25 1.81 18.65
CA VAL A 530 -9.03 1.78 17.20
C VAL A 530 -10.36 1.93 16.44
N GLY A 531 -10.35 2.55 15.27
CA GLY A 531 -11.57 2.67 14.44
C GLY A 531 -12.48 3.85 14.78
N HIS A 532 -11.99 4.82 15.56
CA HIS A 532 -12.74 6.05 15.89
C HIS A 532 -12.31 7.25 15.05
N ASN A 533 -11.22 7.15 14.28
CA ASN A 533 -10.69 8.27 13.52
C ASN A 533 -10.23 7.85 12.11
N LEU A 534 -10.81 8.48 11.10
CA LEU A 534 -10.48 8.23 9.70
C LEU A 534 -8.99 8.41 9.40
N PHE A 535 -8.32 9.38 10.04
CA PHE A 535 -6.95 9.80 9.74
C PHE A 535 -5.89 9.24 10.66
N ARG A 536 -6.26 8.59 11.77
CA ARG A 536 -5.30 8.11 12.78
C ARG A 536 -5.27 6.60 12.98
N GLY A 537 -6.18 5.87 12.33
CA GLY A 537 -6.32 4.41 12.51
C GLY A 537 -7.25 4.13 13.67
#